data_AF-A0A0D0ANE4-F1
#
_entry.id   AF-A0A0D0ANE4-F1
#
_cell.length_a   1.000
_cell.length_b   1.000
_cell.length_c   1.000
_cell.angle_alpha   90.00
_cell.angle_beta   90.00
_cell.angle_gamma   90.00
#
_symmetry.space_group_name_H-M   'P 1'
#
loop_
_entity.id
_entity.type
_entity.pdbx_description
1 polymer ?
#
loop_
_entity_poly.entity_id
_entity_poly.type
_entity_poly.pdbx_seq_one_letter_code
_entity_poly.pdbx_strand_id
1 'polypeptide(L)'
;MIHSLMLVYMLLSACRSIASQAVSIENTTVFFTDLVPVGTTLTFPASPSQVALVEMCRVALNVSMLDQSGFTMEAWLPQNWTGRFLSTGNGGIQYVDLAYTTAQEFTTVGANNSHNGTSGRLFFDNSDVLADFVYHSLIHDNILEQCDTIDEVADGIIEDPNLCDYMPKELICSSSSNSSGCLTPAQAGAVREVFSPMYDTHGKLMFPRQQPGSENPDLISLDWFHFVVFNPSFDVNTLNLKDYQIAEDLNPFNVATFNGNLSPFQSRGGKVIAYHGQADMLISPANTEFYYQHIARTMGLPPSEINKFLRFFCISGMSHCSTGPGAWEISQTLAGASGNLTSETLDPERNVLTAGVRWVEEGVAPDTILGTKYVNDTTALGVEFSRRHCRYPLRNIYDRTSDSKFPNSWSCK
;
A
#
# COMPACT_ATOMS: atom_id res chain seq x y z
N MET A 1 -45.06 7.84 1.47
CA MET A 1 -44.61 8.87 0.51
C MET A 1 -44.24 10.20 1.17
N ILE A 2 -45.14 10.85 1.92
CA ILE A 2 -44.88 12.19 2.51
C ILE A 2 -43.65 12.22 3.45
N HIS A 3 -43.50 11.21 4.33
CA HIS A 3 -42.32 11.12 5.21
C HIS A 3 -41.00 10.94 4.45
N SER A 4 -40.98 10.15 3.37
CA SER A 4 -39.79 9.91 2.56
C SER A 4 -39.37 11.16 1.78
N LEU A 5 -40.34 11.91 1.25
CA LEU A 5 -40.11 13.19 0.58
C LEU A 5 -39.56 14.26 1.54
N MET A 6 -40.06 14.26 2.78
CA MET A 6 -39.61 15.20 3.82
C MET A 6 -38.18 14.90 4.29
N LEU A 7 -37.80 13.62 4.38
CA LEU A 7 -36.43 13.20 4.73
C LEU A 7 -35.43 13.62 3.66
N VAL A 8 -35.73 13.34 2.38
CA VAL A 8 -34.90 13.73 1.23
C VAL A 8 -34.76 15.26 1.16
N TYR A 9 -35.83 16.00 1.41
CA TYR A 9 -35.80 17.46 1.45
C TYR A 9 -34.91 18.00 2.58
N MET A 10 -34.98 17.40 3.78
CA MET A 10 -34.10 17.78 4.89
C MET A 10 -32.63 17.46 4.60
N LEU A 11 -32.33 16.31 4.00
CA LEU A 11 -30.96 15.92 3.65
C LEU A 11 -30.36 16.85 2.58
N LEU A 12 -31.14 17.17 1.55
CA LEU A 12 -30.75 18.13 0.52
C LEU A 12 -30.51 19.52 1.09
N SER A 13 -31.38 19.98 2.00
CA SER A 13 -31.22 21.26 2.70
C SER A 13 -29.96 21.27 3.57
N ALA A 14 -29.70 20.19 4.31
CA ALA A 14 -28.51 20.06 5.15
C ALA A 14 -27.23 20.09 4.30
N CYS A 15 -27.16 19.29 3.23
CA CYS A 15 -25.99 19.25 2.34
C CYS A 15 -25.69 20.62 1.72
N ARG A 16 -26.70 21.32 1.21
CA ARG A 16 -26.55 22.67 0.66
C ARG A 16 -26.12 23.71 1.69
N SER A 17 -26.48 23.52 2.96
CA SER A 17 -26.09 24.45 4.02
C SER A 17 -24.60 24.37 4.38
N ILE A 18 -23.93 23.25 4.07
CA ILE A 18 -22.49 23.06 4.36
C ILE A 18 -21.65 24.14 3.68
N ALA A 19 -21.99 24.52 2.45
CA ALA A 19 -21.26 25.56 1.72
C ALA A 19 -21.22 26.87 2.53
N SER A 20 -22.36 27.26 3.12
CA SER A 20 -22.46 28.48 3.94
C SER A 20 -21.74 28.39 5.29
N GLN A 21 -21.62 27.18 5.86
CA GLN A 21 -20.91 26.95 7.12
C GLN A 21 -19.39 26.93 6.90
N ALA A 22 -18.93 26.37 5.78
CA ALA A 22 -17.51 26.28 5.47
C ALA A 22 -16.87 27.65 5.16
N VAL A 23 -17.66 28.70 4.88
CA VAL A 23 -17.16 30.09 4.74
C VAL A 23 -16.47 30.59 6.03
N SER A 24 -16.81 30.03 7.20
CA SER A 24 -16.13 30.40 8.45
C SER A 24 -14.77 29.71 8.64
N ILE A 25 -14.38 28.79 7.75
CA ILE A 25 -13.09 28.11 7.81
C ILE A 25 -12.07 29.01 7.11
N GLU A 26 -11.02 29.38 7.82
CA GLU A 26 -9.96 30.24 7.28
C GLU A 26 -9.35 29.64 6.01
N ASN A 27 -9.03 30.52 5.04
CA ASN A 27 -8.41 30.17 3.75
C ASN A 27 -9.16 29.12 2.91
N THR A 28 -10.44 28.89 3.19
CA THR A 28 -11.24 27.87 2.51
C THR A 28 -12.18 28.48 1.48
N THR A 29 -12.13 27.93 0.26
CA THR A 29 -13.11 28.22 -0.80
C THR A 29 -13.84 26.94 -1.16
N VAL A 30 -15.16 26.90 -0.91
CA VAL A 30 -16.00 25.78 -1.35
C VAL A 30 -16.33 25.95 -2.83
N PHE A 31 -16.01 24.93 -3.63
CA PHE A 31 -16.38 24.89 -5.04
C PHE A 31 -17.83 24.48 -5.21
N PHE A 32 -18.25 23.40 -4.55
CA PHE A 32 -19.64 22.93 -4.58
C PHE A 32 -19.97 22.02 -3.39
N THR A 33 -21.28 21.87 -3.15
CA THR A 33 -21.87 20.90 -2.23
C THR A 33 -23.05 20.22 -2.92
N ASP A 34 -22.91 18.94 -3.22
CA ASP A 34 -23.89 18.18 -4.00
C ASP A 34 -24.37 16.96 -3.23
N LEU A 35 -25.69 16.76 -3.19
CA LEU A 35 -26.26 15.50 -2.75
C LEU A 35 -26.11 14.48 -3.89
N VAL A 36 -25.43 13.38 -3.61
CA VAL A 36 -25.11 12.32 -4.57
C VAL A 36 -25.90 11.07 -4.19
N PRO A 37 -26.89 10.67 -5.00
CA PRO A 37 -27.60 9.40 -4.81
C PRO A 37 -26.69 8.19 -5.02
N VAL A 38 -27.02 7.08 -4.36
CA VAL A 38 -26.38 5.78 -4.60
C VAL A 38 -26.48 5.38 -6.08
N GLY A 39 -25.43 4.77 -6.62
CA GLY A 39 -25.34 4.34 -8.02
C GLY A 39 -24.96 5.44 -9.02
N THR A 40 -24.81 6.69 -8.57
CA THR A 40 -24.35 7.79 -9.43
C THR A 40 -22.90 7.56 -9.86
N THR A 41 -22.63 7.58 -11.17
CA THR A 41 -21.26 7.59 -11.70
C THR A 41 -20.70 9.00 -11.67
N LEU A 42 -19.72 9.23 -10.80
CA LEU A 42 -18.99 10.49 -10.69
C LEU A 42 -17.84 10.52 -11.70
N THR A 43 -17.69 11.63 -12.41
CA THR A 43 -16.61 11.86 -13.37
C THR A 43 -15.64 12.92 -12.86
N PHE A 44 -14.35 12.76 -13.18
CA PHE A 44 -13.29 13.66 -12.72
C PHE A 44 -12.35 14.03 -13.89
N PRO A 45 -11.87 15.28 -13.99
CA PRO A 45 -11.10 15.75 -15.14
C PRO A 45 -9.78 15.02 -15.42
N ALA A 46 -9.17 14.37 -14.42
CA ALA A 46 -7.87 13.69 -14.53
C ALA A 46 -7.79 12.41 -13.67
N SER A 47 -8.93 11.79 -13.37
CA SER A 47 -9.00 10.56 -12.59
C SER A 47 -10.08 9.63 -13.13
N PRO A 48 -9.95 8.30 -12.96
CA PRO A 48 -10.99 7.36 -13.35
C PRO A 48 -12.33 7.70 -12.69
N SER A 49 -13.43 7.50 -13.42
CA SER A 49 -14.78 7.67 -12.85
C SER A 49 -15.01 6.72 -11.67
N GLN A 50 -15.81 7.14 -10.70
CA GLN A 50 -16.13 6.34 -9.53
C GLN A 50 -17.64 6.29 -9.30
N VAL A 51 -18.17 5.10 -9.02
CA VAL A 51 -19.56 4.93 -8.62
C VAL A 51 -19.72 5.26 -7.14
N ALA A 52 -20.72 6.08 -6.83
CA ALA A 52 -21.18 6.33 -5.47
C ALA A 52 -21.85 5.07 -4.91
N LEU A 53 -21.24 4.45 -3.91
CA LEU A 53 -21.73 3.20 -3.31
C LEU A 53 -22.85 3.41 -2.28
N VAL A 54 -22.99 4.63 -1.77
CA VAL A 54 -24.04 5.04 -0.84
C VAL A 54 -24.54 6.45 -1.16
N GLU A 55 -25.69 6.82 -0.62
CA GLU A 55 -26.17 8.21 -0.66
C GLU A 55 -25.31 9.08 0.28
N MET A 56 -24.81 10.20 -0.25
CA MET A 56 -23.87 11.06 0.47
C MET A 56 -23.99 12.52 0.06
N CYS A 57 -23.57 13.43 0.93
CA CYS A 57 -23.23 14.80 0.55
C CYS A 57 -21.75 14.86 0.15
N ARG A 58 -21.48 15.29 -1.07
CA ARG A 58 -20.13 15.51 -1.61
C ARG A 58 -19.80 16.99 -1.55
N VAL A 59 -18.72 17.32 -0.87
CA VAL A 59 -18.20 18.69 -0.74
C VAL A 59 -16.84 18.74 -1.40
N ALA A 60 -16.65 19.65 -2.35
CA ALA A 60 -15.34 19.93 -2.93
C ALA A 60 -14.90 21.34 -2.55
N LEU A 61 -13.68 21.47 -2.07
CA LEU A 61 -13.13 22.74 -1.60
C LEU A 61 -11.64 22.84 -1.86
N ASN A 62 -11.15 24.07 -1.86
CA ASN A 62 -9.73 24.39 -1.87
C ASN A 62 -9.35 25.12 -0.58
N VAL A 63 -8.23 24.71 0.00
CA VAL A 63 -7.63 25.40 1.15
C VAL A 63 -6.33 26.04 0.69
N SER A 64 -6.24 27.36 0.78
CA SER A 64 -5.02 28.11 0.52
C SER A 64 -4.08 28.02 1.72
N MET A 65 -2.81 27.71 1.48
CA MET A 65 -1.80 27.58 2.54
C MET A 65 -0.83 28.77 2.52
N LEU A 66 -0.32 29.16 1.34
CA LEU A 66 0.53 30.34 1.11
C LEU A 66 0.10 31.04 -0.20
N ASP A 67 0.68 32.21 -0.50
CA ASP A 67 0.31 33.09 -1.63
C ASP A 67 0.22 32.39 -3.00
N GLN A 68 0.91 31.26 -3.18
CA GLN A 68 0.92 30.47 -4.42
C GLN A 68 0.71 28.95 -4.20
N SER A 69 0.31 28.53 -2.99
CA SER A 69 0.09 27.11 -2.70
C SER A 69 -1.23 26.87 -1.98
N GLY A 70 -1.84 25.74 -2.32
CA GLY A 70 -3.06 25.26 -1.73
C GLY A 70 -3.31 23.83 -2.17
N PHE A 71 -4.27 23.18 -1.52
CA PHE A 71 -4.68 21.85 -1.91
C PHE A 71 -6.18 21.81 -2.15
N THR A 72 -6.57 21.00 -3.12
CA THR A 72 -7.97 20.63 -3.30
C THR A 72 -8.24 19.41 -2.45
N MET A 73 -9.35 19.42 -1.74
CA MET A 73 -9.86 18.26 -1.03
C MET A 73 -11.34 18.06 -1.29
N GLU A 74 -11.76 16.81 -1.13
CA GLU A 74 -13.15 16.45 -1.06
C GLU A 74 -13.49 15.84 0.28
N ALA A 75 -14.72 16.11 0.74
CA ALA A 75 -15.33 15.48 1.90
C ALA A 75 -16.62 14.78 1.45
N TRP A 76 -16.71 13.48 1.69
CA TRP A 76 -17.85 12.64 1.37
C TRP A 76 -18.52 12.26 2.69
N LEU A 77 -19.70 12.83 2.93
CA LEU A 77 -20.46 12.66 4.16
C LEU A 77 -21.64 11.72 3.89
N PRO A 78 -21.59 10.45 4.34
CA PRO A 78 -22.65 9.49 4.08
C PRO A 78 -23.93 9.90 4.81
N GLN A 79 -25.09 9.62 4.22
CA GLN A 79 -26.37 9.85 4.88
C GLN A 79 -26.48 9.06 6.19
N ASN A 80 -26.09 7.79 6.15
CA ASN A 80 -25.94 6.97 7.35
C ASN A 80 -24.53 7.16 7.86
N TRP A 81 -24.39 7.95 8.92
CA TRP A 81 -23.10 8.24 9.52
C TRP A 81 -22.97 7.54 10.86
N THR A 82 -21.89 6.78 11.01
CA THR A 82 -21.57 6.02 12.23
C THR A 82 -20.99 6.87 13.36
N GLY A 83 -20.75 8.17 13.11
CA GLY A 83 -19.97 9.02 14.02
C GLY A 83 -18.46 8.99 13.74
N ARG A 84 -18.01 8.15 12.80
CA ARG A 84 -16.59 7.96 12.49
C ARG A 84 -16.10 8.90 11.39
N PHE A 85 -14.87 9.38 11.54
CA PHE A 85 -14.16 10.19 10.55
C PHE A 85 -12.97 9.40 10.00
N LEU A 86 -12.70 9.53 8.71
CA LEU A 86 -11.58 8.88 8.04
C LEU A 86 -10.92 9.84 7.04
N SER A 87 -9.59 9.80 6.96
CA SER A 87 -8.83 10.46 5.91
C SER A 87 -8.15 9.40 5.04
N THR A 88 -8.26 9.54 3.72
CA THR A 88 -7.46 8.74 2.79
C THR A 88 -6.05 9.32 2.64
N GLY A 89 -5.14 8.53 2.08
CA GLY A 89 -3.81 8.97 1.65
C GLY A 89 -3.80 9.52 0.22
N ASN A 90 -2.63 9.48 -0.46
CA ASN A 90 -2.43 10.17 -1.73
C ASN A 90 -1.80 9.34 -2.85
N GLY A 91 -2.17 9.76 -4.06
CA GLY A 91 -1.51 9.66 -5.38
C GLY A 91 -2.16 10.68 -6.33
N GLY A 92 -2.56 11.83 -5.76
CA GLY A 92 -3.82 12.54 -6.10
C GLY A 92 -4.94 12.19 -5.11
N ILE A 93 -6.17 12.66 -5.36
CA ILE A 93 -7.37 12.25 -4.58
C ILE A 93 -7.73 10.82 -4.97
N GLN A 94 -7.70 9.90 -4.01
CA GLN A 94 -8.04 8.48 -4.23
C GLN A 94 -9.56 8.26 -4.12
N TYR A 95 -10.28 8.52 -5.22
CA TYR A 95 -11.75 8.43 -5.25
C TYR A 95 -12.29 7.03 -4.95
N VAL A 96 -11.56 5.98 -5.29
CA VAL A 96 -11.95 4.60 -4.97
C VAL A 96 -11.96 4.35 -3.47
N ASP A 97 -10.99 4.89 -2.74
CA ASP A 97 -10.90 4.77 -1.29
C ASP A 97 -11.95 5.64 -0.59
N LEU A 98 -12.22 6.83 -1.14
CA LEU A 98 -13.35 7.67 -0.70
C LEU A 98 -14.66 6.88 -0.80
N ALA A 99 -14.92 6.24 -1.93
CA ALA A 99 -16.12 5.42 -2.12
C ALA A 99 -16.15 4.23 -1.16
N TYR A 100 -15.05 3.50 -1.04
CA TYR A 100 -14.92 2.31 -0.18
C TYR A 100 -15.23 2.60 1.29
N THR A 101 -14.66 3.69 1.82
CA THR A 101 -14.76 4.04 3.25
C THR A 101 -16.04 4.79 3.57
N THR A 102 -16.53 5.64 2.66
CA THR A 102 -17.85 6.26 2.79
C THR A 102 -18.96 5.21 2.78
N ALA A 103 -18.80 4.13 2.00
CA ALA A 103 -19.74 3.01 1.99
C ALA A 103 -19.73 2.17 3.27
N GLN A 104 -18.67 2.30 4.08
CA GLN A 104 -18.61 1.81 5.46
C GLN A 104 -19.07 2.86 6.47
N GLU A 105 -19.78 3.88 6.00
CA GLU A 105 -20.46 4.90 6.81
C GLU A 105 -19.51 5.80 7.62
N PHE A 106 -18.28 5.96 7.14
CA PHE A 106 -17.35 7.00 7.58
C PHE A 106 -17.61 8.32 6.86
N THR A 107 -17.55 9.44 7.58
CA THR A 107 -17.30 10.72 6.93
C THR A 107 -15.86 10.73 6.46
N THR A 108 -15.65 10.79 5.16
CA THR A 108 -14.33 10.55 4.56
C THR A 108 -13.82 11.78 3.85
N VAL A 109 -12.54 12.10 4.04
CA VAL A 109 -11.85 13.16 3.29
C VAL A 109 -10.68 12.63 2.48
N GLY A 110 -10.40 13.29 1.35
CA GLY A 110 -9.25 12.99 0.51
C GLY A 110 -8.74 14.27 -0.14
N ALA A 111 -7.42 14.45 -0.16
CA ALA A 111 -6.77 15.64 -0.73
C ALA A 111 -5.89 15.26 -1.94
N ASN A 112 -5.56 16.24 -2.78
CA ASN A 112 -4.68 16.03 -3.93
C ASN A 112 -3.19 16.20 -3.60
N ASN A 113 -2.82 16.36 -2.32
CA ASN A 113 -1.44 16.65 -1.90
C ASN A 113 -0.83 17.87 -2.63
N SER A 114 -1.64 18.90 -2.84
CA SER A 114 -1.25 20.19 -3.46
C SER A 114 -0.85 20.14 -4.94
N HIS A 115 -1.06 19.03 -5.66
CA HIS A 115 -0.84 18.94 -7.11
C HIS A 115 -1.80 17.95 -7.79
N ASN A 116 -1.97 18.07 -9.11
CA ASN A 116 -2.79 17.15 -9.91
C ASN A 116 -1.92 16.36 -10.88
N GLY A 117 -2.17 15.04 -10.98
CA GLY A 117 -1.49 14.13 -11.91
C GLY A 117 -0.37 13.30 -11.26
N THR A 118 0.09 12.29 -11.99
CA THR A 118 1.09 11.30 -11.56
C THR A 118 2.39 11.37 -12.38
N SER A 119 2.63 12.50 -13.07
CA SER A 119 3.65 12.64 -14.11
C SER A 119 5.00 12.03 -13.74
N GLY A 120 5.47 11.12 -14.59
CA GLY A 120 6.87 10.81 -14.88
C GLY A 120 7.10 10.94 -16.39
N ARG A 121 6.82 12.13 -16.95
CA ARG A 121 6.61 12.39 -18.40
C ARG A 121 7.87 12.28 -19.28
N LEU A 122 8.73 11.29 -19.08
CA LEU A 122 9.95 11.10 -19.88
C LEU A 122 10.19 9.74 -20.52
N PHE A 123 9.29 8.74 -20.42
CA PHE A 123 9.63 7.40 -20.94
C PHE A 123 8.59 6.72 -21.85
N PHE A 124 7.90 7.48 -22.70
CA PHE A 124 6.92 6.92 -23.66
C PHE A 124 7.55 6.22 -24.90
N ASP A 125 8.87 6.02 -24.99
CA ASP A 125 9.44 5.42 -26.21
C ASP A 125 10.75 4.65 -25.96
N ASN A 126 10.67 3.46 -25.37
CA ASN A 126 11.78 2.51 -25.44
C ASN A 126 11.29 1.09 -25.73
N SER A 127 11.86 0.48 -26.76
CA SER A 127 11.44 -0.81 -27.35
C SER A 127 12.25 -2.02 -26.83
N ASP A 128 13.13 -1.82 -25.83
CA ASP A 128 13.90 -2.89 -25.19
C ASP A 128 13.13 -3.67 -24.08
N VAL A 129 11.92 -3.22 -23.72
CA VAL A 129 11.07 -3.78 -22.63
C VAL A 129 10.76 -5.28 -22.80
N LEU A 130 10.74 -5.79 -24.03
CA LEU A 130 10.47 -7.20 -24.32
C LEU A 130 11.63 -8.13 -23.96
N ALA A 131 12.88 -7.65 -24.01
CA ALA A 131 14.04 -8.46 -23.62
C ALA A 131 14.14 -8.57 -22.09
N ASP A 132 13.85 -7.48 -21.37
CA ASP A 132 13.83 -7.45 -19.90
C ASP A 132 12.76 -8.39 -19.32
N PHE A 133 11.56 -8.42 -19.91
CA PHE A 133 10.48 -9.31 -19.48
C PHE A 133 10.90 -10.80 -19.47
N VAL A 134 11.66 -11.25 -20.47
CA VAL A 134 12.15 -12.63 -20.56
C VAL A 134 13.19 -12.92 -19.48
N TYR A 135 14.08 -11.97 -19.18
CA TYR A 135 15.05 -12.13 -18.10
C TYR A 135 14.40 -12.11 -16.71
N HIS A 136 13.38 -11.28 -16.50
CA HIS A 136 12.63 -11.25 -15.25
C HIS A 136 11.91 -12.56 -14.98
N SER A 137 11.24 -13.13 -15.99
CA SER A 137 10.62 -14.47 -15.87
C SER A 137 11.67 -15.53 -15.54
N LEU A 138 12.81 -15.54 -16.24
CA LEU A 138 13.90 -16.50 -15.99
C LEU A 138 14.45 -16.42 -14.55
N ILE A 139 14.65 -15.20 -14.05
CA ILE A 139 15.15 -14.97 -12.69
C ILE A 139 14.09 -15.36 -11.66
N HIS A 140 12.83 -15.00 -11.88
CA HIS A 140 11.72 -15.33 -10.99
C HIS A 140 11.54 -16.85 -10.85
N ASP A 141 11.55 -17.57 -11.98
CA ASP A 141 11.42 -19.03 -11.97
C ASP A 141 12.56 -19.68 -11.16
N ASN A 142 13.81 -19.23 -11.34
CA ASN A 142 14.94 -19.76 -10.57
C ASN A 142 14.92 -19.34 -9.09
N ILE A 143 14.32 -18.19 -8.76
CA ILE A 143 14.07 -17.80 -7.36
C ILE A 143 13.09 -18.77 -6.72
N LEU A 144 11.97 -19.08 -7.38
CA LEU A 144 10.99 -20.04 -6.86
C LEU A 144 11.60 -21.44 -6.72
N GLU A 145 12.42 -21.89 -7.69
CA GLU A 145 13.16 -23.16 -7.57
C GLU A 145 14.02 -23.23 -6.31
N GLN A 146 14.64 -22.11 -5.90
CA GLN A 146 15.50 -22.04 -4.72
C GLN A 146 14.73 -21.79 -3.42
N CYS A 147 13.60 -21.08 -3.47
CA CYS A 147 13.01 -20.44 -2.30
C CYS A 147 11.54 -20.75 -2.01
N ASP A 148 10.74 -21.21 -2.97
CA ASP A 148 9.31 -21.52 -2.77
C ASP A 148 9.13 -22.52 -1.63
N THR A 149 9.88 -23.62 -1.66
CA THR A 149 9.75 -24.70 -0.67
C THR A 149 10.41 -24.43 0.70
N ILE A 150 10.95 -23.23 0.95
CA ILE A 150 11.58 -22.91 2.24
C ILE A 150 10.56 -22.89 3.38
N ASP A 151 9.31 -22.52 3.09
CA ASP A 151 8.17 -22.61 4.01
C ASP A 151 7.42 -23.96 3.96
N GLU A 152 8.01 -24.93 3.25
CA GLU A 152 7.59 -26.33 3.15
C GLU A 152 6.36 -26.58 2.26
N VAL A 153 5.96 -25.57 1.49
CA VAL A 153 4.90 -25.67 0.48
C VAL A 153 5.47 -25.26 -0.88
N ALA A 154 5.05 -25.95 -1.95
CA ALA A 154 5.38 -25.57 -3.32
C ALA A 154 4.12 -24.96 -3.96
N ASP A 155 3.84 -23.69 -3.65
CA ASP A 155 2.66 -22.98 -4.14
C ASP A 155 3.00 -21.71 -4.95
N GLY A 156 4.27 -21.52 -5.28
CA GLY A 156 4.77 -20.35 -6.02
C GLY A 156 4.78 -19.08 -5.17
N ILE A 157 4.81 -19.22 -3.84
CA ILE A 157 4.76 -18.11 -2.89
C ILE A 157 5.90 -18.31 -1.89
N ILE A 158 6.74 -17.29 -1.76
CA ILE A 158 7.72 -17.25 -0.67
C ILE A 158 7.03 -16.63 0.55
N GLU A 159 6.67 -17.44 1.54
CA GLU A 159 5.87 -17.00 2.69
C GLU A 159 6.65 -16.00 3.59
N ASP A 160 7.97 -16.18 3.73
CA ASP A 160 8.90 -15.20 4.33
C ASP A 160 10.18 -15.04 3.49
N PRO A 161 10.29 -13.99 2.67
CA PRO A 161 11.46 -13.70 1.84
C PRO A 161 12.76 -13.45 2.61
N ASN A 162 12.72 -13.22 3.93
CA ASN A 162 13.95 -13.10 4.73
C ASN A 162 14.74 -14.40 4.83
N LEU A 163 14.08 -15.54 4.57
CA LEU A 163 14.72 -16.85 4.56
C LEU A 163 15.34 -17.20 3.19
N CYS A 164 14.97 -16.46 2.13
CA CYS A 164 15.51 -16.64 0.80
C CYS A 164 16.84 -15.87 0.62
N ASP A 165 17.94 -16.61 0.48
CA ASP A 165 19.26 -16.09 0.11
C ASP A 165 19.58 -16.48 -1.34
N TYR A 166 18.86 -15.86 -2.27
CA TYR A 166 18.94 -16.19 -3.68
C TYR A 166 20.32 -15.95 -4.29
N MET A 167 20.79 -16.91 -5.11
CA MET A 167 22.01 -16.76 -5.90
C MET A 167 21.77 -17.14 -7.37
N PRO A 168 21.96 -16.23 -8.34
CA PRO A 168 21.76 -16.49 -9.78
C PRO A 168 22.90 -17.31 -10.42
N LYS A 169 23.65 -18.11 -9.66
CA LYS A 169 24.85 -18.82 -10.14
C LYS A 169 24.50 -19.85 -11.22
N GLU A 170 23.36 -20.51 -11.07
CA GLU A 170 22.87 -21.55 -11.96
C GLU A 170 22.40 -20.98 -13.31
N LEU A 171 22.02 -19.70 -13.32
CA LEU A 171 21.65 -18.99 -14.54
C LEU A 171 22.85 -18.46 -15.33
N ILE A 172 24.09 -18.54 -14.83
CA ILE A 172 25.24 -17.98 -15.56
C ILE A 172 25.53 -18.78 -16.82
N CYS A 173 25.56 -18.10 -17.97
CA CYS A 173 25.81 -18.71 -19.27
C CYS A 173 27.12 -19.52 -19.30
N SER A 174 27.07 -20.72 -19.88
CA SER A 174 28.28 -21.45 -20.27
C SER A 174 29.07 -20.65 -21.32
N SER A 175 30.39 -20.84 -21.41
CA SER A 175 31.31 -20.05 -22.25
C SER A 175 31.05 -20.08 -23.77
N SER A 176 29.96 -20.68 -24.23
CA SER A 176 29.58 -20.83 -25.65
C SER A 176 28.14 -20.41 -25.99
N SER A 177 27.35 -19.91 -25.03
CA SER A 177 25.95 -19.54 -25.25
C SER A 177 25.67 -18.07 -24.94
N ASN A 178 25.42 -17.25 -25.98
CA ASN A 178 24.75 -15.95 -25.86
C ASN A 178 23.26 -16.15 -26.18
N SER A 179 22.55 -16.84 -25.30
CA SER A 179 21.11 -17.12 -25.45
C SER A 179 20.29 -16.32 -24.45
N SER A 180 19.04 -16.01 -24.80
CA SER A 180 18.05 -15.37 -23.91
C SER A 180 17.61 -16.21 -22.70
N GLY A 181 18.19 -17.41 -22.51
CA GLY A 181 17.88 -18.34 -21.41
C GLY A 181 18.94 -18.41 -20.31
N CYS A 182 19.91 -17.50 -20.27
CA CYS A 182 20.94 -17.44 -19.23
C CYS A 182 21.46 -16.00 -19.05
N LEU A 183 22.12 -15.74 -17.93
CA LEU A 183 22.70 -14.46 -17.56
C LEU A 183 24.22 -14.45 -17.83
N THR A 184 24.73 -13.35 -18.36
CA THR A 184 26.17 -13.07 -18.32
C THR A 184 26.63 -12.89 -16.87
N PRO A 185 27.94 -13.07 -16.56
CA PRO A 185 28.46 -12.77 -15.22
C PRO A 185 28.16 -11.36 -14.73
N ALA A 186 28.11 -10.37 -15.64
CA ALA A 186 27.77 -8.99 -15.30
C ALA A 186 26.29 -8.84 -14.93
N GLN A 187 25.38 -9.46 -15.69
CA GLN A 187 23.95 -9.48 -15.36
C GLN A 187 23.70 -10.18 -14.03
N ALA A 188 24.32 -11.34 -13.79
CA ALA A 188 24.23 -12.05 -12.51
C ALA A 188 24.79 -11.19 -11.35
N GLY A 189 25.84 -10.41 -11.59
CA GLY A 189 26.34 -9.40 -10.66
C GLY A 189 25.30 -8.33 -10.34
N ALA A 190 24.67 -7.74 -11.36
CA ALA A 190 23.63 -6.73 -11.18
C ALA A 190 22.41 -7.26 -10.40
N VAL A 191 21.97 -8.50 -10.69
CA VAL A 191 20.89 -9.17 -9.94
C VAL A 191 21.26 -9.30 -8.45
N ARG A 192 22.51 -9.62 -8.13
CA ARG A 192 22.96 -9.69 -6.73
C ARG A 192 22.96 -8.32 -6.05
N GLU A 193 23.30 -7.25 -6.77
CA GLU A 193 23.23 -5.89 -6.22
C GLU A 193 21.78 -5.48 -5.91
N VAL A 194 20.80 -5.85 -6.75
CA VAL A 194 19.37 -5.60 -6.48
C VAL A 194 18.92 -6.26 -5.16
N PHE A 195 19.35 -7.49 -4.93
CA PHE A 195 19.05 -8.23 -3.69
C PHE A 195 20.07 -7.96 -2.56
N SER A 196 20.83 -6.86 -2.65
CA SER A 196 21.74 -6.39 -1.62
C SER A 196 21.28 -5.07 -1.00
N PRO A 197 21.53 -4.84 0.29
CA PRO A 197 21.26 -3.56 0.93
C PRO A 197 22.13 -2.43 0.36
N MET A 198 21.56 -1.23 0.29
CA MET A 198 22.26 -0.03 -0.14
C MET A 198 22.83 0.72 1.07
N TYR A 199 24.13 1.01 1.03
CA TYR A 199 24.84 1.77 2.07
C TYR A 199 25.34 3.11 1.52
N ASP A 200 25.40 4.11 2.40
CA ASP A 200 26.04 5.39 2.08
C ASP A 200 27.57 5.27 2.04
N THR A 201 28.23 6.39 1.72
CA THR A 201 29.70 6.48 1.68
C THR A 201 30.38 6.30 3.03
N HIS A 202 29.64 6.26 4.13
CA HIS A 202 30.10 6.05 5.50
C HIS A 202 29.75 4.66 6.05
N GLY A 203 29.12 3.79 5.24
CA GLY A 203 28.69 2.46 5.64
C GLY A 203 27.42 2.42 6.48
N LYS A 204 26.63 3.50 6.53
CA LYS A 204 25.30 3.52 7.14
C LYS A 204 24.28 2.99 6.14
N LEU A 205 23.37 2.14 6.60
CA LEU A 205 22.27 1.63 5.77
C LEU A 205 21.39 2.80 5.32
N MET A 206 21.22 2.96 4.00
CA MET A 206 20.27 3.90 3.40
C MET A 206 18.94 3.22 3.12
N PHE A 207 18.98 2.06 2.45
CA PHE A 207 17.79 1.29 2.12
C PHE A 207 18.10 -0.21 2.16
N PRO A 208 17.21 -1.07 2.71
CA PRO A 208 17.45 -2.51 2.70
C PRO A 208 17.36 -3.08 1.29
N ARG A 209 17.76 -4.35 1.15
CA ARG A 209 17.65 -5.07 -0.12
C ARG A 209 16.21 -5.11 -0.63
N GLN A 210 16.03 -5.22 -1.94
CA GLN A 210 14.81 -5.81 -2.47
C GLN A 210 14.74 -7.29 -2.06
N GLN A 211 13.54 -7.81 -1.84
CA GLN A 211 13.32 -9.21 -1.49
C GLN A 211 13.13 -10.08 -2.74
N PRO A 212 13.67 -11.31 -2.78
CA PRO A 212 13.34 -12.26 -3.84
C PRO A 212 11.84 -12.60 -3.86
N GLY A 213 11.30 -12.83 -5.06
CA GLY A 213 9.87 -13.07 -5.31
C GLY A 213 9.12 -11.84 -5.78
N SER A 214 9.83 -10.75 -6.11
CA SER A 214 9.25 -9.46 -6.52
C SER A 214 9.76 -9.00 -7.89
N GLU A 215 10.14 -9.93 -8.76
CA GLU A 215 10.85 -9.67 -10.02
C GLU A 215 9.90 -9.17 -11.11
N ASN A 216 9.32 -7.99 -10.90
CA ASN A 216 8.56 -7.26 -11.90
C ASN A 216 8.74 -5.76 -11.64
N PRO A 217 9.84 -5.16 -12.08
CA PRO A 217 10.15 -3.79 -11.71
C PRO A 217 9.10 -2.83 -12.29
N ASP A 218 8.42 -2.11 -11.41
CA ASP A 218 7.63 -0.94 -11.79
C ASP A 218 8.49 0.33 -11.73
N LEU A 219 8.05 1.34 -12.45
CA LEU A 219 8.82 2.55 -12.73
C LEU A 219 9.20 3.33 -11.46
N ILE A 220 10.50 3.62 -11.31
CA ILE A 220 11.01 4.58 -10.32
C ILE A 220 10.79 5.99 -10.85
N SER A 221 10.12 6.84 -10.07
CA SER A 221 9.98 8.26 -10.41
C SER A 221 11.29 9.00 -10.13
N LEU A 222 11.97 9.43 -11.20
CA LEU A 222 13.23 10.19 -11.14
C LEU A 222 13.00 11.70 -10.97
N ASP A 223 11.73 12.12 -10.95
CA ASP A 223 11.31 13.51 -10.82
C ASP A 223 11.78 14.15 -9.51
N TRP A 224 11.99 13.35 -8.45
CA TRP A 224 12.56 13.83 -7.18
C TRP A 224 13.93 14.49 -7.40
N PHE A 225 14.80 13.87 -8.20
CA PHE A 225 16.14 14.42 -8.46
C PHE A 225 16.09 15.65 -9.38
N HIS A 226 15.19 15.68 -10.34
CA HIS A 226 15.04 16.83 -11.23
C HIS A 226 14.44 18.06 -10.53
N PHE A 227 13.41 17.87 -9.71
CA PHE A 227 12.57 18.98 -9.26
C PHE A 227 12.74 19.34 -7.77
N VAL A 228 13.38 18.48 -6.99
CA VAL A 228 13.63 18.73 -5.56
C VAL A 228 15.11 18.78 -5.22
N VAL A 229 15.89 17.79 -5.66
CA VAL A 229 17.31 17.69 -5.27
C VAL A 229 18.20 18.59 -6.12
N PHE A 230 18.04 18.54 -7.44
CA PHE A 230 18.88 19.26 -8.40
C PHE A 230 18.08 20.23 -9.26
N ASN A 231 18.01 19.98 -10.57
CA ASN A 231 17.34 20.83 -11.54
C ASN A 231 16.85 19.99 -12.74
N PRO A 232 15.93 20.53 -13.57
CA PRO A 232 15.32 19.78 -14.66
C PRO A 232 16.26 19.32 -15.79
N SER A 233 17.51 19.79 -15.81
CA SER A 233 18.53 19.40 -16.79
C SER A 233 19.55 18.39 -16.27
N PHE A 234 19.41 17.93 -15.02
CA PHE A 234 20.29 16.92 -14.44
C PHE A 234 20.13 15.58 -15.18
N ASP A 235 21.24 14.90 -15.52
CA ASP A 235 21.20 13.58 -16.15
C ASP A 235 21.11 12.47 -15.09
N VAL A 236 19.89 11.97 -14.87
CA VAL A 236 19.59 10.91 -13.91
C VAL A 236 20.31 9.58 -14.17
N ASN A 237 20.81 9.35 -15.39
CA ASN A 237 21.62 8.15 -15.68
C ASN A 237 23.02 8.21 -15.04
N THR A 238 23.40 9.36 -14.50
CA THR A 238 24.69 9.58 -13.82
C THR A 238 24.60 9.50 -12.29
N LEU A 239 23.42 9.20 -11.75
CA LEU A 239 23.18 9.06 -10.32
C LEU A 239 24.17 8.09 -9.68
N ASN A 240 24.73 8.51 -8.56
CA ASN A 240 25.66 7.72 -7.76
C ASN A 240 25.43 7.96 -6.25
N LEU A 241 26.16 7.23 -5.41
CA LEU A 241 26.02 7.30 -3.94
C LEU A 241 26.11 8.72 -3.35
N LYS A 242 26.84 9.65 -3.97
CA LYS A 242 26.91 11.03 -3.47
C LYS A 242 25.61 11.78 -3.69
N ASP A 243 24.92 11.53 -4.79
CA ASP A 243 23.66 12.20 -5.12
C ASP A 243 22.54 11.73 -4.18
N TYR A 244 22.52 10.45 -3.83
CA TYR A 244 21.64 9.91 -2.81
C TYR A 244 21.91 10.52 -1.43
N GLN A 245 23.18 10.71 -1.05
CA GLN A 245 23.52 11.40 0.19
C GLN A 245 23.04 12.86 0.19
N ILE A 246 23.15 13.57 -0.93
CA ILE A 246 22.62 14.94 -1.05
C ILE A 246 21.11 14.95 -0.83
N ALA A 247 20.37 13.98 -1.38
CA ALA A 247 18.93 13.86 -1.18
C ALA A 247 18.56 13.59 0.29
N GLU A 248 19.29 12.68 0.95
CA GLU A 248 19.13 12.36 2.38
C GLU A 248 19.45 13.55 3.29
N ASP A 249 20.50 14.31 2.98
CA ASP A 249 20.88 15.50 3.75
C ASP A 249 19.89 16.65 3.56
N LEU A 250 19.30 16.76 2.36
CA LEU A 250 18.31 17.79 2.03
C LEU A 250 17.01 17.59 2.82
N ASN A 251 16.49 16.35 2.84
CA ASN A 251 15.29 15.90 3.57
C ASN A 251 14.24 17.00 3.83
N PRO A 252 13.69 17.62 2.76
CA PRO A 252 12.86 18.79 2.90
C PRO A 252 11.61 18.44 3.71
N PHE A 253 11.33 19.24 4.74
CA PHE A 253 10.19 19.04 5.64
C PHE A 253 10.17 17.67 6.36
N ASN A 254 11.32 17.01 6.50
CA ASN A 254 11.42 15.67 7.08
C ASN A 254 10.60 14.61 6.33
N VAL A 255 10.54 14.71 5.00
CA VAL A 255 9.84 13.79 4.10
C VAL A 255 10.27 12.33 4.25
N ALA A 256 11.49 12.07 4.73
CA ALA A 256 11.97 10.72 5.05
C ALA A 256 11.02 9.96 6.01
N THR A 257 10.26 10.68 6.85
CA THR A 257 9.22 10.11 7.71
C THR A 257 9.71 8.97 8.62
N PHE A 258 11.00 9.00 8.98
CA PHE A 258 11.69 7.89 9.64
C PHE A 258 11.86 8.07 11.16
N ASN A 259 10.98 8.82 11.83
CA ASN A 259 11.05 9.02 13.28
C ASN A 259 10.60 7.76 14.03
N GLY A 260 11.49 7.14 14.80
CA GLY A 260 11.18 5.96 15.62
C GLY A 260 10.47 6.23 16.94
N ASN A 261 10.35 7.49 17.38
CA ASN A 261 9.70 7.80 18.65
C ASN A 261 8.20 8.10 18.47
N LEU A 262 7.37 7.08 18.70
CA LEU A 262 5.91 7.20 18.63
C LEU A 262 5.24 7.45 19.99
N SER A 263 6.00 7.81 21.03
CA SER A 263 5.48 8.02 22.38
C SER A 263 4.28 9.00 22.44
N PRO A 264 4.28 10.15 21.72
CA PRO A 264 3.12 11.04 21.73
C PRO A 264 1.85 10.41 21.13
N PHE A 265 1.99 9.53 20.14
CA PHE A 265 0.86 8.83 19.53
C PHE A 265 0.34 7.74 20.48
N GLN A 266 1.24 6.93 21.03
CA GLN A 266 0.93 5.90 22.00
C GLN A 266 0.23 6.46 23.25
N SER A 267 0.70 7.59 23.80
CA SER A 267 0.18 8.17 25.04
C SER A 267 -1.25 8.70 24.93
N ARG A 268 -1.71 8.99 23.72
CA ARG A 268 -3.11 9.37 23.42
C ARG A 268 -4.00 8.16 23.09
N GLY A 269 -3.48 6.94 23.24
CA GLY A 269 -4.23 5.70 22.99
C GLY A 269 -4.32 5.30 21.51
N GLY A 270 -3.59 5.97 20.62
CA GLY A 270 -3.64 5.71 19.18
C GLY A 270 -3.23 4.27 18.84
N LYS A 271 -3.85 3.71 17.79
CA LYS A 271 -3.57 2.37 17.26
C LYS A 271 -3.15 2.45 15.79
N VAL A 272 -2.15 1.65 15.40
CA VAL A 272 -1.67 1.50 14.03
C VAL A 272 -1.71 0.03 13.65
N ILE A 273 -2.42 -0.27 12.57
CA ILE A 273 -2.26 -1.50 11.81
C ILE A 273 -1.43 -1.12 10.59
N ALA A 274 -0.24 -1.72 10.47
CA ALA A 274 0.59 -1.66 9.28
C ALA A 274 0.55 -3.01 8.58
N TYR A 275 0.62 -3.03 7.25
CA TYR A 275 0.80 -4.25 6.47
C TYR A 275 1.76 -3.97 5.31
N HIS A 276 2.39 -5.02 4.80
CA HIS A 276 3.23 -4.93 3.60
C HIS A 276 3.20 -6.25 2.85
N GLY A 277 2.96 -6.17 1.54
CA GLY A 277 3.04 -7.32 0.64
C GLY A 277 4.46 -7.89 0.57
N GLN A 278 4.60 -9.20 0.69
CA GLN A 278 5.92 -9.85 0.65
C GLN A 278 6.47 -9.99 -0.78
N ALA A 279 5.62 -9.81 -1.81
CA ALA A 279 6.00 -9.77 -3.22
C ALA A 279 5.92 -8.34 -3.80
N ASP A 280 6.03 -7.31 -2.94
CA ASP A 280 5.99 -5.91 -3.36
C ASP A 280 7.23 -5.55 -4.20
N MET A 281 7.00 -5.22 -5.46
CA MET A 281 8.03 -4.92 -6.45
C MET A 281 8.50 -3.46 -6.45
N LEU A 282 7.81 -2.59 -5.70
CA LEU A 282 8.05 -1.15 -5.68
C LEU A 282 8.73 -0.69 -4.40
N ILE A 283 8.28 -1.19 -3.26
CA ILE A 283 8.82 -0.85 -1.95
C ILE A 283 9.17 -2.16 -1.24
N SER A 284 10.41 -2.30 -0.80
CA SER A 284 10.82 -3.50 -0.08
C SER A 284 10.10 -3.62 1.28
N PRO A 285 9.35 -4.72 1.58
CA PRO A 285 8.88 -5.09 2.90
C PRO A 285 9.95 -5.07 3.99
N ALA A 286 11.22 -5.34 3.63
CA ALA A 286 12.33 -5.27 4.58
C ALA A 286 12.50 -3.84 5.16
N ASN A 287 12.04 -2.80 4.46
CA ASN A 287 12.05 -1.42 4.97
C ASN A 287 11.02 -1.21 6.09
N THR A 288 9.83 -1.81 5.97
CA THR A 288 8.83 -1.75 7.05
C THR A 288 9.27 -2.56 8.27
N GLU A 289 9.90 -3.72 8.07
CA GLU A 289 10.54 -4.47 9.16
C GLU A 289 11.62 -3.65 9.86
N PHE A 290 12.52 -3.05 9.08
CA PHE A 290 13.57 -2.19 9.59
C PHE A 290 13.00 -1.00 10.37
N TYR A 291 11.91 -0.39 9.90
CA TYR A 291 11.23 0.70 10.61
C TYR A 291 10.55 0.22 11.90
N TYR A 292 9.89 -0.95 11.90
CA TYR A 292 9.34 -1.55 13.13
C TYR A 292 10.43 -1.75 14.19
N GLN A 293 11.57 -2.31 13.78
CA GLN A 293 12.73 -2.50 14.66
C GLN A 293 13.35 -1.17 15.11
N HIS A 294 13.36 -0.15 14.24
CA HIS A 294 13.80 1.20 14.58
C HIS A 294 12.90 1.83 15.65
N ILE A 295 11.58 1.70 15.53
CA ILE A 295 10.63 2.16 16.56
C ILE A 295 10.87 1.45 17.88
N ALA A 296 10.93 0.12 17.88
CA ALA A 296 11.14 -0.68 19.08
C ALA A 296 12.44 -0.30 19.81
N ARG A 297 13.54 -0.14 19.07
CA ARG A 297 14.83 0.30 19.61
C ARG A 297 14.79 1.73 20.13
N THR A 298 14.18 2.65 19.38
CA THR A 298 14.12 4.08 19.75
C THR A 298 13.29 4.32 21.00
N MET A 299 12.18 3.60 21.16
CA MET A 299 11.32 3.69 22.34
C MET A 299 11.79 2.82 23.50
N GLY A 300 12.75 1.91 23.28
CA GLY A 300 13.22 0.94 24.29
C GLY A 300 12.13 -0.05 24.70
N LEU A 301 11.19 -0.38 23.80
CA LEU A 301 10.04 -1.24 24.08
C LEU A 301 10.22 -2.63 23.46
N PRO A 302 9.96 -3.72 24.19
CA PRO A 302 9.92 -5.05 23.61
C PRO A 302 8.69 -5.20 22.69
N PRO A 303 8.66 -6.20 21.79
CA PRO A 303 7.53 -6.43 20.89
C PRO A 303 6.18 -6.47 21.62
N SER A 304 6.09 -7.11 22.79
CA SER A 304 4.86 -7.19 23.59
C SER A 304 4.27 -5.82 23.95
N GLU A 305 5.10 -4.80 24.15
CA GLU A 305 4.67 -3.43 24.46
C GLU A 305 4.35 -2.64 23.18
N ILE A 306 5.13 -2.83 22.11
CA ILE A 306 4.83 -2.25 20.79
C ILE A 306 3.46 -2.73 20.30
N ASN A 307 3.16 -4.03 20.43
CA ASN A 307 1.93 -4.66 19.96
C ASN A 307 0.64 -4.17 20.64
N LYS A 308 0.76 -3.39 21.72
CA LYS A 308 -0.38 -2.71 22.37
C LYS A 308 -0.90 -1.53 21.55
N PHE A 309 -0.10 -0.99 20.64
CA PHE A 309 -0.48 0.18 19.84
C PHE A 309 -0.05 0.13 18.38
N LEU A 310 0.94 -0.69 18.00
CA LEU A 310 1.38 -0.88 16.62
C LEU A 310 1.48 -2.37 16.32
N ARG A 311 0.73 -2.83 15.33
CA ARG A 311 0.78 -4.21 14.82
C ARG A 311 1.10 -4.17 13.33
N PHE A 312 2.17 -4.86 12.94
CA PHE A 312 2.61 -4.97 11.55
C PHE A 312 2.37 -6.40 11.03
N PHE A 313 1.76 -6.54 9.84
CA PHE A 313 1.45 -7.82 9.20
C PHE A 313 2.20 -7.99 7.88
N CYS A 314 2.93 -9.09 7.76
CA CYS A 314 3.59 -9.49 6.52
C CYS A 314 2.59 -10.31 5.69
N ILE A 315 2.19 -9.81 4.52
CA ILE A 315 1.14 -10.43 3.70
C ILE A 315 1.79 -11.28 2.59
N SER A 316 1.79 -12.60 2.77
CA SER A 316 2.45 -13.51 1.82
C SER A 316 1.83 -13.43 0.42
N GLY A 317 2.69 -13.35 -0.59
CA GLY A 317 2.34 -13.28 -2.00
C GLY A 317 1.47 -12.07 -2.42
N MET A 318 1.32 -11.05 -1.58
CA MET A 318 0.73 -9.77 -1.99
C MET A 318 1.81 -8.91 -2.69
N SER A 319 1.46 -8.32 -3.83
CA SER A 319 2.27 -7.33 -4.55
C SER A 319 2.12 -5.92 -3.97
N HIS A 320 2.45 -4.86 -4.71
CA HIS A 320 2.31 -3.50 -4.19
C HIS A 320 0.85 -3.12 -3.89
N CYS A 321 0.54 -2.96 -2.61
CA CYS A 321 -0.79 -2.63 -2.04
C CYS A 321 -1.93 -3.65 -2.28
N SER A 322 -1.90 -4.41 -3.37
CA SER A 322 -2.98 -5.31 -3.82
C SER A 322 -2.44 -6.33 -4.82
N THR A 323 -3.28 -7.27 -5.25
CA THR A 323 -2.94 -8.33 -6.22
C THR A 323 -1.77 -9.21 -5.76
N GLY A 324 -1.27 -10.05 -6.66
CA GLY A 324 -0.18 -10.99 -6.42
C GLY A 324 -0.66 -12.45 -6.35
N PRO A 325 0.28 -13.41 -6.32
CA PRO A 325 -0.04 -14.84 -6.31
C PRO A 325 -0.68 -15.31 -5.00
N GLY A 326 -0.44 -14.59 -3.90
CA GLY A 326 -0.84 -14.99 -2.55
C GLY A 326 -2.26 -14.62 -2.15
N ALA A 327 -2.60 -14.92 -0.90
CA ALA A 327 -3.89 -14.58 -0.30
C ALA A 327 -3.96 -13.08 0.06
N TRP A 328 -3.93 -12.22 -0.96
CA TRP A 328 -3.71 -10.77 -0.83
C TRP A 328 -4.95 -9.97 -0.44
N GLU A 329 -6.16 -10.49 -0.64
CA GLU A 329 -7.39 -9.75 -0.30
C GLU A 329 -7.58 -9.69 1.22
N ILE A 330 -7.27 -8.53 1.82
CA ILE A 330 -7.42 -8.22 3.25
C ILE A 330 -8.35 -6.99 3.48
N SER A 331 -9.19 -6.68 2.50
CA SER A 331 -10.09 -5.52 2.45
C SER A 331 -9.44 -4.19 2.85
N GLN A 332 -8.22 -3.96 2.39
CA GLN A 332 -7.49 -2.71 2.51
C GLN A 332 -8.04 -1.61 1.59
N THR A 333 -8.67 -2.00 0.47
CA THR A 333 -9.35 -1.12 -0.51
C THR A 333 -10.63 -1.81 -1.00
N LEU A 334 -11.41 -1.14 -1.87
CA LEU A 334 -12.58 -1.76 -2.51
C LEU A 334 -12.19 -3.01 -3.33
N ALA A 335 -11.04 -2.98 -4.01
CA ALA A 335 -10.53 -4.13 -4.74
C ALA A 335 -10.14 -5.28 -3.79
N GLY A 336 -9.48 -4.96 -2.67
CA GLY A 336 -9.15 -5.94 -1.63
C GLY A 336 -10.38 -6.48 -0.88
N ALA A 337 -11.54 -5.86 -1.06
CA ALA A 337 -12.84 -6.31 -0.57
C ALA A 337 -13.68 -6.92 -1.70
N SER A 338 -13.04 -7.56 -2.69
CA SER A 338 -13.71 -8.25 -3.79
C SER A 338 -14.63 -7.37 -4.65
N GLY A 339 -14.45 -6.04 -4.61
CA GLY A 339 -15.32 -5.07 -5.27
C GLY A 339 -16.69 -4.88 -4.63
N ASN A 340 -16.98 -5.53 -3.49
CA ASN A 340 -18.32 -5.51 -2.88
C ASN A 340 -18.26 -5.59 -1.34
N LEU A 341 -19.06 -4.75 -0.68
CA LEU A 341 -19.20 -4.74 0.77
C LEU A 341 -20.33 -5.67 1.20
N THR A 342 -19.96 -6.77 1.83
CA THR A 342 -20.87 -7.78 2.40
C THR A 342 -20.52 -7.99 3.87
N SER A 343 -21.38 -8.68 4.62
CA SER A 343 -21.05 -9.05 6.00
C SER A 343 -19.75 -9.86 6.12
N GLU A 344 -19.38 -10.61 5.08
CA GLU A 344 -18.15 -11.40 5.04
C GLU A 344 -16.92 -10.53 4.75
N THR A 345 -16.99 -9.61 3.79
CA THR A 345 -15.87 -8.72 3.44
C THR A 345 -15.69 -7.56 4.43
N LEU A 346 -16.65 -7.37 5.34
CA LEU A 346 -16.60 -6.45 6.49
C LEU A 346 -16.26 -7.17 7.81
N ASP A 347 -15.98 -8.48 7.80
CA ASP A 347 -15.56 -9.20 8.99
C ASP A 347 -14.20 -8.66 9.48
N PRO A 348 -14.06 -8.21 10.75
CA PRO A 348 -12.81 -7.71 11.31
C PRO A 348 -11.64 -8.71 11.30
N GLU A 349 -11.88 -10.00 11.08
CA GLU A 349 -10.82 -10.97 10.87
C GLU A 349 -10.20 -10.89 9.46
N ARG A 350 -10.95 -10.41 8.47
CA ARG A 350 -10.53 -10.32 7.05
C ARG A 350 -10.28 -8.90 6.58
N ASN A 351 -10.89 -7.92 7.23
CA ASN A 351 -10.89 -6.54 6.80
C ASN A 351 -10.09 -5.66 7.75
N VAL A 352 -8.92 -5.20 7.28
CA VAL A 352 -7.99 -4.40 8.08
C VAL A 352 -8.58 -3.09 8.62
N LEU A 353 -9.52 -2.47 7.89
CA LEU A 353 -10.17 -1.24 8.35
C LEU A 353 -11.12 -1.54 9.51
N THR A 354 -12.00 -2.51 9.36
CA THR A 354 -12.93 -2.92 10.44
C THR A 354 -12.19 -3.56 11.63
N ALA A 355 -11.04 -4.22 11.41
CA ALA A 355 -10.13 -4.65 12.45
C ALA A 355 -9.60 -3.46 13.27
N GLY A 356 -9.24 -2.36 12.58
CA GLY A 356 -8.84 -1.11 13.21
C GLY A 356 -9.95 -0.48 14.04
N VAL A 357 -11.19 -0.45 13.52
CA VAL A 357 -12.39 0.00 14.26
C VAL A 357 -12.57 -0.83 15.53
N ARG A 358 -12.61 -2.16 15.40
CA ARG A 358 -12.78 -3.08 16.53
C ARG A 358 -11.67 -2.90 17.57
N TRP A 359 -10.43 -2.66 17.14
CA TRP A 359 -9.33 -2.43 18.07
C TRP A 359 -9.48 -1.11 18.82
N VAL A 360 -9.85 -0.02 18.15
CA VAL A 360 -10.00 1.30 18.76
C VAL A 360 -11.23 1.36 19.68
N GLU A 361 -12.37 0.84 19.22
CA GLU A 361 -13.66 1.01 19.90
C GLU A 361 -13.94 -0.08 20.95
N GLU A 362 -13.50 -1.31 20.70
CA GLU A 362 -13.79 -2.47 21.56
C GLU A 362 -12.54 -2.99 22.29
N GLY A 363 -11.35 -2.46 21.98
CA GLY A 363 -10.10 -2.91 22.57
C GLY A 363 -9.61 -4.28 22.08
N VAL A 364 -10.24 -4.85 21.05
CA VAL A 364 -9.91 -6.18 20.51
C VAL A 364 -8.98 -6.05 19.31
N ALA A 365 -7.69 -6.24 19.58
CA ALA A 365 -6.63 -6.12 18.60
C ALA A 365 -6.48 -7.38 17.72
N PRO A 366 -6.22 -7.25 16.40
CA PRO A 366 -6.09 -8.41 15.52
C PRO A 366 -4.75 -9.12 15.74
N ASP A 367 -4.75 -10.43 16.04
CA ASP A 367 -3.51 -11.23 16.14
C ASP A 367 -3.02 -11.75 14.78
N THR A 368 -3.94 -11.91 13.84
CA THR A 368 -3.70 -12.25 12.43
C THR A 368 -4.64 -11.44 11.54
N ILE A 369 -4.37 -11.36 10.25
CA ILE A 369 -5.33 -10.87 9.24
C ILE A 369 -5.57 -11.99 8.23
N LEU A 370 -6.83 -12.41 8.07
CA LEU A 370 -7.21 -13.46 7.13
C LEU A 370 -7.27 -12.89 5.71
N GLY A 371 -6.28 -13.24 4.90
CA GLY A 371 -6.23 -12.95 3.48
C GLY A 371 -6.87 -14.04 2.63
N THR A 372 -7.28 -13.67 1.43
CA THR A 372 -7.98 -14.56 0.49
C THR A 372 -7.37 -14.49 -0.90
N LYS A 373 -7.23 -15.63 -1.57
CA LYS A 373 -7.00 -15.72 -3.01
C LYS A 373 -8.23 -16.31 -3.66
N TYR A 374 -8.79 -15.62 -4.65
CA TYR A 374 -9.83 -16.18 -5.52
C TYR A 374 -9.20 -16.76 -6.78
N VAL A 375 -9.85 -17.75 -7.36
CA VAL A 375 -9.40 -18.36 -8.63
C VAL A 375 -9.35 -17.26 -9.70
N ASN A 376 -8.16 -16.99 -10.25
CA ASN A 376 -7.89 -15.89 -11.18
C ASN A 376 -8.38 -14.52 -10.68
N ASP A 377 -8.30 -14.28 -9.35
CA ASP A 377 -8.81 -13.07 -8.69
C ASP A 377 -10.28 -12.75 -9.06
N THR A 378 -11.06 -13.79 -9.37
CA THR A 378 -12.46 -13.70 -9.78
C THR A 378 -13.35 -14.35 -8.74
N THR A 379 -14.08 -13.53 -7.99
CA THR A 379 -14.91 -13.99 -6.86
C THR A 379 -15.99 -15.00 -7.25
N ALA A 380 -16.56 -14.87 -8.44
CA ALA A 380 -17.54 -15.80 -8.98
C ALA A 380 -16.98 -17.22 -9.24
N LEU A 381 -15.66 -17.38 -9.34
CA LEU A 381 -14.98 -18.67 -9.49
C LEU A 381 -14.66 -19.34 -8.14
N GLY A 382 -14.94 -18.66 -7.02
CA GLY A 382 -14.74 -19.18 -5.68
C GLY A 382 -13.34 -18.93 -5.11
N VAL A 383 -13.22 -19.18 -3.81
CA VAL A 383 -11.95 -19.07 -3.07
C VAL A 383 -11.02 -20.20 -3.51
N GLU A 384 -9.81 -19.84 -3.94
CA GLU A 384 -8.76 -20.79 -4.26
C GLU A 384 -8.06 -21.28 -2.99
N PHE A 385 -7.66 -20.35 -2.12
CA PHE A 385 -7.13 -20.62 -0.79
C PHE A 385 -7.24 -19.39 0.12
N SER A 386 -6.92 -19.57 1.41
CA SER A 386 -6.87 -18.47 2.37
C SER A 386 -5.76 -18.68 3.40
N ARG A 387 -5.19 -17.59 3.90
CA ARG A 387 -4.08 -17.60 4.86
C ARG A 387 -4.34 -16.58 5.97
N ARG A 388 -4.08 -16.96 7.22
CA ARG A 388 -4.01 -15.99 8.33
C ARG A 388 -2.61 -15.42 8.37
N HIS A 389 -2.44 -14.20 7.87
CA HIS A 389 -1.15 -13.51 7.85
C HIS A 389 -0.72 -13.13 9.26
N CYS A 390 0.51 -13.50 9.61
CA CYS A 390 1.03 -13.33 10.96
C CYS A 390 1.43 -11.89 11.23
N ARG A 391 1.25 -11.50 12.51
CA ARG A 391 1.83 -10.26 13.00
C ARG A 391 3.35 -10.44 13.20
N TYR A 392 4.14 -9.58 12.58
CA TYR A 392 5.58 -9.48 12.79
C TYR A 392 5.93 -9.34 14.29
N PRO A 393 6.98 -10.02 14.80
CA PRO A 393 7.97 -10.83 14.08
C PRO A 393 7.62 -12.31 13.94
N LEU A 394 6.36 -12.70 14.18
CA LEU A 394 5.94 -14.10 13.98
C LEU A 394 5.88 -14.42 12.49
N ARG A 395 6.13 -15.69 12.16
CA ARG A 395 6.08 -16.21 10.80
C ARG A 395 4.97 -17.24 10.66
N ASN A 396 4.43 -17.36 9.45
CA ASN A 396 3.52 -18.46 9.13
C ASN A 396 4.33 -19.75 8.95
N ILE A 397 4.00 -20.76 9.73
CA ILE A 397 4.62 -22.09 9.67
C ILE A 397 3.55 -23.12 9.34
N TYR A 398 3.74 -23.82 8.23
CA TYR A 398 2.90 -24.92 7.78
C TYR A 398 3.03 -26.14 8.71
N ASP A 399 1.94 -26.88 8.90
CA ASP A 399 1.90 -28.06 9.78
C ASP A 399 2.46 -29.34 9.14
N ARG A 400 2.80 -29.31 7.83
CA ARG A 400 3.32 -30.42 7.02
C ARG A 400 2.37 -31.60 6.80
N THR A 401 1.11 -31.48 7.19
CA THR A 401 0.17 -32.61 7.24
C THR A 401 -1.18 -32.32 6.61
N SER A 402 -1.73 -31.13 6.83
CA SER A 402 -3.04 -30.72 6.35
C SER A 402 -2.92 -30.05 4.98
N ASP A 403 -4.00 -29.90 4.22
CA ASP A 403 -3.93 -29.18 2.93
C ASP A 403 -3.55 -27.70 3.16
N SER A 404 -2.47 -27.25 2.53
CA SER A 404 -1.88 -25.92 2.71
C SER A 404 -2.83 -24.78 2.28
N LYS A 405 -3.89 -25.08 1.52
CA LYS A 405 -4.90 -24.11 1.12
C LYS A 405 -5.79 -23.62 2.27
N PHE A 406 -5.83 -24.35 3.38
CA PHE A 406 -6.67 -24.00 4.51
C PHE A 406 -5.91 -23.18 5.57
N PRO A 407 -6.51 -22.12 6.14
CA PRO A 407 -5.86 -21.30 7.15
C PRO A 407 -5.38 -22.05 8.39
N ASN A 408 -6.09 -23.12 8.79
CA ASN A 408 -5.79 -23.86 10.01
C ASN A 408 -4.60 -24.83 9.87
N SER A 409 -4.11 -25.03 8.64
CA SER A 409 -2.89 -25.79 8.36
C SER A 409 -1.62 -25.00 8.68
N TRP A 410 -1.78 -23.73 9.08
CA TRP A 410 -0.70 -22.78 9.34
C TRP A 410 -0.81 -22.24 10.76
N SER A 411 0.34 -21.88 11.33
CA SER A 411 0.41 -21.29 12.67
C SER A 411 1.47 -20.20 12.74
N CYS A 412 1.15 -19.12 13.45
CA CYS A 412 2.11 -18.06 13.72
C CYS A 412 3.07 -18.47 14.84
N LYS A 413 4.37 -18.55 14.55
CA LYS A 413 5.42 -18.93 15.50
C LYS A 413 6.59 -17.97 15.50
#